data_AF-A0A6M3IEI5-F1
#
_entry.id   AF-A0A6M3IEI5-F1
#
_cell.length_a   1.000
_cell.length_b   1.000
_cell.length_c   1.000
_cell.angle_alpha   90.00
_cell.angle_beta   90.00
_cell.angle_gamma   90.00
#
_symmetry.space_group_name_H-M   'P 1'
#
loop_
_entity.id
_entity.type
_entity.pdbx_description
1 polymer ?
#
loop_
_entity_poly.entity_id
_entity_poly.type
_entity_poly.pdbx_seq_one_letter_code
_entity_poly.pdbx_strand_id
1 'polypeptide(L)'
;HSARRFLGPSDWICYFDADEQCGLLDGDLLKKLEVDCVSVESYDSYITPEDAELSEWQYAKRQWVGPEWEHAPYFYRCRLPLEFYKPDQRNLDLPRGSVAVVGGKVRHWGKGLSIRKFDEKCRYYSEVFGPKYAAKWAARLGKAVHDDWRSDFGQPLVRWDDIISGKVPGIWRRRLTLVK
;
A
#
# COMPACT_ATOMS: atom_id res chain seq x y z
N HIS A 1 25.91 1.19 -6.85
CA HIS A 1 26.44 2.45 -7.40
C HIS A 1 25.47 3.00 -8.42
N SER A 2 24.96 4.20 -8.14
CA SER A 2 23.52 4.49 -8.14
C SER A 2 23.08 5.38 -9.30
N ALA A 3 21.81 5.21 -9.69
CA ALA A 3 21.08 6.05 -10.64
C ALA A 3 21.26 7.58 -10.44
N ARG A 4 21.66 8.02 -9.24
CA ARG A 4 21.97 9.43 -8.91
C ARG A 4 22.95 10.12 -9.86
N ARG A 5 23.84 9.39 -10.55
CA ARG A 5 24.79 10.02 -11.49
C ARG A 5 24.11 10.69 -12.69
N PHE A 6 22.89 10.28 -13.03
CA PHE A 6 22.12 10.80 -14.16
C PHE A 6 20.92 11.64 -13.75
N LEU A 7 20.74 11.90 -12.44
CA LEU A 7 19.58 12.58 -11.90
C LEU A 7 19.97 14.00 -11.43
N GLY A 8 19.25 15.00 -11.94
CA GLY A 8 19.25 16.36 -11.46
C GLY A 8 18.30 16.58 -10.27
N PRO A 9 18.37 17.75 -9.62
CA PRO A 9 17.57 18.06 -8.42
C PRO A 9 16.05 18.11 -8.69
N SER A 10 15.66 18.39 -9.93
CA SER A 10 14.26 18.40 -10.38
C SER A 10 13.79 17.03 -10.86
N ASP A 11 14.61 15.99 -10.84
CA ASP A 11 14.14 14.66 -11.21
C ASP A 11 13.39 14.00 -10.05
N TRP A 12 12.65 12.94 -10.40
CA TRP A 12 11.87 12.14 -9.46
C TRP A 12 12.45 10.73 -9.37
N ILE A 13 12.49 10.22 -8.14
CA ILE A 13 12.66 8.80 -7.88
C ILE A 13 11.28 8.23 -7.61
N CYS A 14 10.91 7.20 -8.37
CA CYS A 14 9.70 6.42 -8.13
C CYS A 14 10.07 5.14 -7.36
N TYR A 15 9.40 4.90 -6.24
CA TYR A 15 9.61 3.73 -5.39
C TYR A 15 8.27 3.27 -4.81
N PHE A 16 7.86 2.06 -5.15
CA PHE A 16 6.63 1.42 -4.69
C PHE A 16 6.80 -0.10 -4.77
N ASP A 17 5.95 -0.83 -4.05
CA ASP A 17 6.04 -2.29 -4.00
C ASP A 17 5.52 -2.90 -5.31
N ALA A 18 6.10 -4.03 -5.73
CA ALA A 18 5.73 -4.69 -7.00
C ALA A 18 4.27 -5.19 -7.05
N ASP A 19 3.63 -5.33 -5.89
CA ASP A 19 2.21 -5.69 -5.73
C ASP A 19 1.29 -4.47 -5.63
N GLU A 20 1.78 -3.27 -5.92
CA GLU A 20 0.97 -2.07 -6.02
C GLU A 20 0.84 -1.58 -7.47
N GLN A 21 -0.36 -1.14 -7.83
CA GLN A 21 -0.63 -0.54 -9.14
C GLN A 21 -0.83 0.97 -9.01
N CYS A 22 0.08 1.76 -9.59
CA CYS A 22 -0.06 3.21 -9.69
C CYS A 22 -1.09 3.58 -10.79
N GLY A 23 -2.37 3.30 -10.54
CA GLY A 23 -3.44 3.42 -11.55
C GLY A 23 -4.07 4.81 -11.66
N LEU A 24 -4.03 5.61 -10.59
CA LEU A 24 -4.65 6.93 -10.53
C LEU A 24 -3.68 7.90 -9.88
N LEU A 25 -2.80 8.52 -10.66
CA LEU A 25 -1.90 9.58 -10.22
C LEU A 25 -2.19 10.86 -11.01
N ASP A 26 -2.36 11.97 -10.31
CA ASP A 26 -2.35 13.29 -10.92
C ASP A 26 -0.91 13.65 -11.35
N GLY A 27 -0.64 13.44 -12.64
CA GLY A 27 0.67 13.72 -13.23
C GLY A 27 1.05 15.20 -13.23
N ASP A 28 0.10 16.13 -13.08
CA ASP A 28 0.42 17.56 -12.99
C ASP A 28 1.12 17.91 -11.69
N LEU A 29 0.96 17.11 -10.64
CA LEU A 29 1.72 17.25 -9.39
C LEU A 29 3.22 17.02 -9.60
N LEU A 30 3.61 16.17 -10.55
CA LEU A 30 5.03 15.92 -10.85
C LEU A 30 5.70 17.12 -11.53
N LYS A 31 4.91 18.04 -12.09
CA LYS A 31 5.40 19.27 -12.73
C LYS A 31 5.64 20.40 -11.72
N LYS A 32 5.01 20.34 -10.54
CA LYS A 32 5.10 21.36 -9.48
C LYS A 32 6.46 21.30 -8.77
N LEU A 33 7.30 22.32 -8.96
CA LEU A 33 8.68 22.34 -8.43
C LEU A 33 8.73 22.44 -6.91
N GLU A 34 7.68 23.00 -6.30
CA GLU A 34 7.53 23.10 -4.85
C GLU A 34 7.22 21.77 -4.18
N VAL A 35 6.71 20.77 -4.92
CA VAL A 35 6.35 19.47 -4.36
C VAL A 35 7.59 18.57 -4.28
N ASP A 36 7.82 18.06 -3.08
CA ASP A 36 8.95 17.19 -2.72
C ASP A 36 8.59 15.72 -2.72
N CYS A 37 7.33 15.40 -2.42
CA CYS A 37 6.85 14.03 -2.33
C CYS A 37 5.40 13.93 -2.80
N VAL A 38 5.12 12.95 -3.66
CA VAL A 38 3.75 12.57 -4.03
C VAL A 38 3.44 11.21 -3.43
N SER A 39 2.44 11.21 -2.56
CA SER A 39 1.88 10.01 -1.94
C SER A 39 0.55 9.64 -2.56
N VAL A 40 0.15 8.39 -2.35
CA VAL A 40 -1.16 7.88 -2.72
C VAL A 40 -1.89 7.38 -1.48
N GLU A 41 -3.21 7.38 -1.54
CA GLU A 41 -4.04 6.59 -0.64
C GLU A 41 -3.95 5.12 -1.07
N SER A 42 -3.30 4.29 -0.26
CA SER A 42 -3.15 2.87 -0.54
C SER A 42 -4.22 2.05 0.20
N TYR A 43 -5.01 1.30 -0.57
CA TYR A 43 -6.11 0.47 -0.09
C TYR A 43 -5.77 -1.02 -0.26
N ASP A 44 -5.86 -1.78 0.84
CA ASP A 44 -5.63 -3.23 0.82
C ASP A 44 -6.77 -3.94 0.07
N SER A 45 -6.42 -4.76 -0.92
CA SER A 45 -7.37 -5.64 -1.61
C SER A 45 -7.52 -6.97 -0.87
N TYR A 46 -8.75 -7.48 -0.82
CA TYR A 46 -9.12 -8.68 -0.08
C TYR A 46 -9.69 -9.76 -1.01
N ILE A 47 -9.49 -11.02 -0.63
CA ILE A 47 -10.08 -12.17 -1.32
C ILE A 47 -11.41 -12.48 -0.62
N THR A 48 -12.52 -12.37 -1.34
CA THR A 48 -13.84 -12.77 -0.84
C THR A 48 -14.16 -14.21 -1.26
N PRO A 49 -15.24 -14.83 -0.73
CA PRO A 49 -15.66 -16.16 -1.18
C PRO A 49 -15.88 -16.25 -2.70
N GLU A 50 -16.32 -15.16 -3.33
CA GLU A 50 -16.52 -15.08 -4.79
C GLU A 50 -15.20 -15.10 -5.58
N ASP A 51 -14.10 -14.73 -4.93
CA ASP A 51 -12.77 -14.62 -5.53
C ASP A 51 -11.89 -15.85 -5.28
N ALA A 52 -12.38 -16.84 -4.52
CA ALA A 52 -11.59 -17.96 -4.00
C ALA A 52 -10.93 -18.79 -5.11
N GLU A 53 -11.64 -18.97 -6.23
CA GLU A 53 -11.17 -19.73 -7.40
C GLU A 53 -10.32 -18.90 -8.37
N LEU A 54 -10.21 -17.59 -8.16
CA LEU A 54 -9.39 -16.74 -9.04
C LEU A 54 -7.90 -17.00 -8.83
N SER A 55 -7.21 -17.33 -9.91
CA SER A 55 -5.76 -17.52 -9.88
C SER A 55 -5.00 -16.21 -9.65
N GLU A 56 -3.71 -16.31 -9.34
CA GLU A 56 -2.84 -15.14 -9.14
C GLU A 56 -2.71 -14.25 -10.38
N TRP A 57 -2.98 -14.77 -11.58
CA TRP A 57 -2.98 -13.99 -12.83
C TRP A 57 -4.29 -13.21 -13.05
N GLN A 58 -5.31 -13.52 -12.26
CA GLN A 58 -6.65 -12.92 -12.36
C GLN A 58 -6.93 -11.94 -11.22
N TYR A 59 -5.93 -11.59 -10.42
CA TYR A 59 -6.08 -10.73 -9.25
C TYR A 59 -6.77 -9.40 -9.53
N ALA A 60 -6.54 -8.82 -10.70
CA ALA A 60 -7.15 -7.55 -11.12
C ALA A 60 -8.69 -7.61 -11.25
N LYS A 61 -9.28 -8.82 -11.33
CA LYS A 61 -10.75 -9.02 -11.35
C LYS A 61 -11.39 -8.84 -9.97
N ARG A 62 -10.62 -8.96 -8.90
CA ARG A 62 -11.11 -8.77 -7.52
C ARG A 62 -11.51 -7.31 -7.33
N GLN A 63 -12.65 -7.10 -6.68
CA GLN A 63 -13.25 -5.77 -6.56
C GLN A 63 -13.25 -5.26 -5.13
N TRP A 64 -13.01 -6.11 -4.15
CA TRP A 64 -13.23 -5.79 -2.75
C TRP A 64 -11.96 -5.30 -2.07
N VAL A 65 -12.08 -4.16 -1.40
CA VAL A 65 -11.02 -3.50 -0.66
C VAL A 65 -11.50 -3.16 0.75
N GLY A 66 -10.56 -3.03 1.69
CA GLY A 66 -10.85 -2.35 2.94
C GLY A 66 -11.05 -0.85 2.66
N PRO A 67 -12.07 -0.18 3.23
CA PRO A 67 -12.25 1.26 3.03
C PRO A 67 -11.15 2.08 3.71
N GLU A 68 -10.39 1.46 4.61
CA GLU A 68 -9.28 2.10 5.28
C GLU A 68 -8.02 2.21 4.40
N TRP A 69 -7.33 3.34 4.47
CA TRP A 69 -6.15 3.61 3.65
C TRP A 69 -5.00 4.22 4.45
N GLU A 70 -3.79 4.05 3.93
CA GLU A 70 -2.58 4.70 4.44
C GLU A 70 -1.89 5.55 3.38
N HIS A 71 -1.11 6.55 3.82
CA HIS A 71 -0.23 7.27 2.90
C HIS A 71 0.92 6.35 2.50
N ALA A 72 0.99 6.03 1.22
CA ALA A 72 2.14 5.38 0.61
C ALA A 72 2.86 6.41 -0.27
N PRO A 73 4.04 6.93 0.13
CA PRO A 73 4.79 7.86 -0.70
C PRO A 73 5.49 7.11 -1.85
N TYR A 74 5.16 7.51 -3.08
CA TYR A 74 5.59 6.83 -4.31
C TYR A 74 6.70 7.58 -5.04
N PHE A 75 6.58 8.91 -5.07
CA PHE A 75 7.49 9.77 -5.81
C PHE A 75 8.19 10.70 -4.85
N TYR A 76 9.52 10.75 -4.97
CA TYR A 76 10.36 11.61 -4.18
C TYR A 76 11.23 12.46 -5.09
N ARG A 77 11.36 13.76 -4.79
CA ARG A 77 12.32 14.60 -5.51
C ARG A 77 13.75 14.18 -5.21
N CYS A 78 14.60 14.14 -6.24
CA CYS A 78 16.01 13.80 -6.13
C CYS A 78 16.81 14.77 -5.26
N ARG A 79 16.36 16.03 -5.10
CA ARG A 79 17.00 17.02 -4.22
C ARG A 79 16.94 16.65 -2.74
N LEU A 80 16.08 15.73 -2.35
CA LEU A 80 15.93 15.33 -0.96
C LEU A 80 17.07 14.38 -0.54
N PRO A 81 17.71 14.60 0.62
CA PRO A 81 18.69 13.68 1.19
C PRO A 81 17.98 12.48 1.84
N LEU A 82 17.40 11.60 1.02
CA LEU A 82 16.65 10.44 1.50
C LEU A 82 17.56 9.23 1.69
N GLU A 83 17.33 8.51 2.79
CA GLU A 83 18.06 7.31 3.17
C GLU A 83 17.13 6.26 3.80
N PHE A 84 17.33 5.00 3.42
CA PHE A 84 16.77 3.84 4.13
C PHE A 84 17.75 3.46 5.23
N TYR A 85 17.30 3.45 6.48
CA TYR A 85 18.16 3.17 7.63
C TYR A 85 17.54 2.19 8.63
N LYS A 86 16.28 1.80 8.43
CA LYS A 86 15.61 0.76 9.23
C LYS A 86 15.31 -0.47 8.35
N PRO A 87 15.42 -1.71 8.89
CA PRO A 87 14.81 -2.88 8.27
C PRO A 87 13.31 -2.65 8.06
N ASP A 88 12.77 -3.14 6.94
CA ASP A 88 11.35 -3.06 6.56
C ASP A 88 10.80 -1.61 6.46
N GLN A 89 11.68 -0.65 6.24
CA GLN A 89 11.27 0.74 6.04
C GLN A 89 10.59 0.89 4.69
N ARG A 90 9.25 0.91 4.71
CA ARG A 90 8.42 1.20 3.53
C ARG A 90 8.44 2.68 3.16
N ASN A 91 8.40 3.56 4.15
CA ASN A 91 8.31 5.01 3.96
C ASN A 91 9.61 5.70 4.37
N LEU A 92 10.12 6.57 3.49
CA LEU A 92 11.28 7.41 3.79
C LEU A 92 10.85 8.63 4.62
N ASP A 93 11.69 8.99 5.60
CA ASP A 93 11.45 10.21 6.38
C ASP A 93 11.74 11.43 5.50
N LEU A 94 10.76 12.32 5.38
CA LEU A 94 10.94 13.56 4.65
C LEU A 94 11.64 14.59 5.54
N PRO A 95 12.64 15.32 5.02
CA PRO A 95 13.26 16.44 5.73
C PRO A 95 12.22 17.46 6.19
N ARG A 96 12.49 18.11 7.33
CA ARG A 96 11.62 19.20 7.83
C ARG A 96 11.47 20.29 6.77
N GLY A 97 10.23 20.71 6.51
CA GLY A 97 9.92 21.73 5.50
C GLY A 97 9.66 21.18 4.10
N SER A 98 9.79 19.87 3.88
CA SER A 98 9.40 19.24 2.61
C SER A 98 7.89 19.35 2.37
N VAL A 99 7.50 19.54 1.12
CA VAL A 99 6.08 19.59 0.71
C VAL A 99 5.64 18.22 0.20
N ALA A 100 4.77 17.54 0.96
CA ALA A 100 4.16 16.28 0.55
C ALA A 100 2.68 16.49 0.19
N VAL A 101 2.25 15.89 -0.91
CA VAL A 101 0.86 15.93 -1.38
C VAL A 101 0.32 14.51 -1.60
N VAL A 102 -1.00 14.36 -1.50
CA VAL A 102 -1.69 13.14 -1.95
C VAL A 102 -2.13 13.35 -3.38
N GLY A 103 -1.61 12.54 -4.29
CA GLY A 103 -1.83 12.67 -5.73
C GLY A 103 -2.68 11.57 -6.34
N GLY A 104 -3.21 10.64 -5.54
CA GLY A 104 -3.81 9.46 -6.12
C GLY A 104 -4.37 8.45 -5.13
N LYS A 105 -4.99 7.42 -5.70
CA LYS A 105 -5.50 6.23 -4.99
C LYS A 105 -4.96 4.98 -5.67
N VAL A 106 -4.53 3.99 -4.90
CA VAL A 106 -4.03 2.72 -5.43
C VAL A 106 -4.66 1.52 -4.74
N ARG A 107 -4.74 0.42 -5.48
CA ARG A 107 -4.96 -0.91 -4.89
C ARG A 107 -3.61 -1.53 -4.58
N HIS A 108 -3.48 -1.99 -3.35
CA HIS A 108 -2.36 -2.80 -2.89
C HIS A 108 -2.80 -4.26 -2.82
N TRP A 109 -2.12 -5.10 -3.60
CA TRP A 109 -2.49 -6.49 -3.80
C TRP A 109 -1.73 -7.45 -2.89
N GLY A 110 -0.91 -6.94 -1.97
CA GLY A 110 -0.03 -7.77 -1.15
C GLY A 110 -0.72 -8.82 -0.28
N LYS A 111 -2.06 -8.78 -0.14
CA LYS A 111 -2.88 -9.84 0.45
C LYS A 111 -3.91 -10.43 -0.53
N GLY A 112 -4.19 -9.73 -1.62
CA GLY A 112 -5.23 -10.06 -2.60
C GLY A 112 -4.74 -10.80 -3.85
N LEU A 113 -3.48 -11.25 -3.91
CA LEU A 113 -2.94 -11.95 -5.10
C LEU A 113 -3.55 -13.35 -5.30
N SER A 114 -3.44 -14.23 -4.30
CA SER A 114 -4.09 -15.55 -4.27
C SER A 114 -4.03 -16.12 -2.86
N ILE A 115 -4.87 -17.11 -2.55
CA ILE A 115 -4.88 -17.79 -1.24
C ILE A 115 -3.48 -18.36 -0.94
N ARG A 116 -2.88 -19.03 -1.93
CA ARG A 116 -1.52 -19.58 -1.82
C ARG A 116 -0.48 -18.50 -1.49
N LYS A 117 -0.48 -17.38 -2.23
CA LYS A 117 0.49 -16.29 -2.02
C LYS A 117 0.29 -15.61 -0.67
N PHE A 118 -0.94 -15.50 -0.20
CA PHE A 118 -1.24 -15.00 1.13
C PHE A 118 -0.66 -15.91 2.22
N ASP A 119 -0.84 -17.23 2.12
CA ASP A 119 -0.31 -18.18 3.08
C ASP A 119 1.23 -18.26 3.05
N GLU A 120 1.84 -18.20 1.85
CA GLU A 120 3.29 -18.08 1.69
C GLU A 120 3.82 -16.84 2.40
N LYS A 121 3.13 -15.69 2.26
CA LYS A 121 3.45 -14.44 2.96
C LYS A 121 3.29 -14.59 4.47
N CYS A 122 2.21 -15.21 4.94
CA CYS A 122 2.01 -15.44 6.38
C CYS A 122 3.15 -16.26 6.98
N ARG A 123 3.54 -17.37 6.32
CA ARG A 123 4.68 -18.21 6.75
C ARG A 123 5.98 -17.41 6.76
N TYR A 124 6.33 -16.79 5.64
CA TYR A 124 7.54 -15.97 5.51
C TYR A 124 7.61 -14.92 6.61
N TYR A 125 6.53 -14.14 6.81
CA TYR A 125 6.56 -13.08 7.81
C TYR A 125 6.57 -13.61 9.25
N SER A 126 5.98 -14.79 9.49
CA SER A 126 5.97 -15.42 10.81
C SER A 126 7.30 -16.05 11.21
N GLU A 127 8.08 -16.51 10.23
CA GLU A 127 9.35 -17.23 10.43
C GLU A 127 10.57 -16.30 10.34
N VAL A 128 10.55 -15.33 9.43
CA VAL A 128 11.73 -14.51 9.09
C VAL A 128 11.80 -13.23 9.91
N PHE A 129 10.66 -12.60 10.21
CA PHE A 129 10.67 -11.39 11.00
C PHE A 129 10.56 -11.67 12.50
N GLY A 130 11.17 -10.78 13.28
CA GLY A 130 11.12 -10.86 14.74
C GLY A 130 9.70 -10.77 15.32
N PRO A 131 9.59 -10.89 16.66
CA PRO A 131 8.30 -11.02 17.37
C PRO A 131 7.24 -9.98 17.02
N LYS A 132 7.67 -8.78 16.61
CA LYS A 132 6.82 -7.67 16.15
C LYS A 132 5.80 -8.08 15.09
N TYR A 133 6.20 -8.90 14.13
CA TYR A 133 5.35 -9.30 13.01
C TYR A 133 4.88 -10.75 13.14
N ALA A 134 5.64 -11.58 13.85
CA ALA A 134 5.40 -13.02 13.88
C ALA A 134 4.00 -13.41 14.35
N ALA A 135 3.57 -12.92 15.51
CA ALA A 135 2.26 -13.24 16.08
C ALA A 135 1.10 -12.80 15.17
N LYS A 136 1.20 -11.59 14.59
CA LYS A 136 0.19 -11.03 13.69
C LYS A 136 0.02 -11.89 12.44
N TRP A 137 1.12 -12.30 11.81
CA TRP A 137 1.07 -13.05 10.55
C TRP A 137 0.77 -14.53 10.76
N ALA A 138 1.22 -15.14 11.86
CA ALA A 138 0.84 -16.50 12.22
C ALA A 138 -0.68 -16.63 12.45
N ALA A 139 -1.31 -15.64 13.11
CA ALA A 139 -2.76 -15.64 13.36
C ALA A 139 -3.63 -15.54 12.09
N ARG A 140 -3.02 -15.17 10.95
CA ARG A 140 -3.67 -14.99 9.65
C ARG A 140 -3.55 -16.22 8.74
N LEU A 141 -2.61 -17.12 9.01
CA LEU A 141 -2.40 -18.30 8.17
C LEU A 141 -3.70 -19.10 7.98
N GLY A 142 -4.04 -19.43 6.74
CA GLY A 142 -5.28 -20.14 6.39
C GLY A 142 -6.54 -19.27 6.42
N LYS A 143 -6.42 -17.96 6.63
CA LYS A 143 -7.53 -16.99 6.67
C LYS A 143 -7.45 -15.97 5.52
N ALA A 144 -7.01 -16.43 4.36
CA ALA A 144 -6.89 -15.57 3.17
C ALA A 144 -8.25 -15.09 2.66
N VAL A 145 -9.31 -15.89 2.82
CA VAL A 145 -10.67 -15.60 2.38
C VAL A 145 -11.44 -14.90 3.51
N HIS A 146 -11.99 -13.73 3.21
CA HIS A 146 -12.77 -12.92 4.14
C HIS A 146 -14.26 -13.20 3.95
N ASP A 147 -14.75 -14.27 4.59
CA ASP A 147 -16.12 -14.77 4.50
C ASP A 147 -17.16 -13.93 5.27
N ASP A 148 -16.72 -13.19 6.28
CA ASP A 148 -17.53 -12.24 7.05
C ASP A 148 -17.65 -10.85 6.40
N TRP A 149 -17.06 -10.68 5.21
CA TRP A 149 -17.05 -9.42 4.45
C TRP A 149 -16.45 -8.24 5.22
N ARG A 150 -15.46 -8.49 6.10
CA ARG A 150 -14.74 -7.45 6.85
C ARG A 150 -13.26 -7.41 6.52
N SER A 151 -12.67 -6.22 6.56
CA SER A 151 -11.22 -6.04 6.46
C SER A 151 -10.51 -6.53 7.72
N ASP A 152 -9.17 -6.61 7.67
CA ASP A 152 -8.33 -6.90 8.85
C ASP A 152 -8.54 -5.89 10.00
N PHE A 153 -9.19 -4.76 9.73
CA PHE A 153 -9.46 -3.67 10.68
C PHE A 153 -10.92 -3.64 11.12
N GLY A 154 -11.70 -4.68 10.78
CA GLY A 154 -13.08 -4.85 11.18
C GLY A 154 -14.08 -3.98 10.41
N GLN A 155 -13.65 -3.25 9.39
CA GLN A 155 -14.54 -2.45 8.55
C GLN A 155 -15.21 -3.32 7.49
N PRO A 156 -16.49 -3.07 7.13
CA PRO A 156 -17.09 -3.72 5.98
C PRO A 156 -16.27 -3.49 4.71
N LEU A 157 -16.04 -4.55 3.94
CA LEU A 157 -15.40 -4.43 2.63
C LEU A 157 -16.29 -3.60 1.69
N VAL A 158 -15.65 -2.84 0.81
CA VAL A 158 -16.33 -2.00 -0.18
C VAL A 158 -15.77 -2.27 -1.56
N ARG A 159 -16.54 -1.97 -2.61
CA ARG A 159 -16.05 -2.11 -3.98
C ARG A 159 -15.07 -0.99 -4.28
N TRP A 160 -13.98 -1.34 -4.95
CA TRP A 160 -12.97 -0.40 -5.43
C TRP A 160 -13.58 0.74 -6.25
N ASP A 161 -14.56 0.41 -7.10
CA ASP A 161 -15.26 1.38 -7.94
C ASP A 161 -16.01 2.44 -7.11
N ASP A 162 -16.47 2.09 -5.91
CA ASP A 162 -17.15 3.04 -5.00
C ASP A 162 -16.14 3.99 -4.33
N ILE A 163 -14.91 3.53 -4.08
CA ILE A 163 -13.80 4.36 -3.58
C ILE A 163 -13.33 5.36 -4.63
N ILE A 164 -13.13 4.91 -5.87
CA ILE A 164 -12.64 5.80 -6.96
C ILE A 164 -13.72 6.79 -7.40
N SER A 165 -15.00 6.40 -7.41
CA SER A 165 -16.11 7.28 -7.74
C SER A 165 -16.50 8.22 -6.60
N GLY A 166 -15.96 8.02 -5.39
CA GLY A 166 -16.25 8.84 -4.22
C GLY A 166 -17.61 8.56 -3.58
N LYS A 167 -18.30 7.48 -3.95
CA LYS A 167 -19.54 7.03 -3.30
C LYS A 167 -19.29 6.59 -1.85
N VAL A 168 -18.13 6.02 -1.58
CA VAL A 168 -17.66 5.68 -0.24
C VAL A 168 -16.45 6.55 0.08
N PRO A 169 -16.47 7.31 1.18
CA PRO A 169 -15.28 8.01 1.64
C PRO A 169 -14.27 7.00 2.20
N GLY A 170 -13.01 7.13 1.79
CA GLY A 170 -11.92 6.36 2.39
C GLY A 170 -11.68 6.75 3.85
N ILE A 171 -11.30 5.79 4.69
CA ILE A 171 -11.04 6.00 6.11
C ILE A 171 -9.52 6.09 6.34
N TRP A 172 -9.01 7.28 6.66
CA TRP A 172 -7.60 7.46 6.94
C TRP A 172 -7.14 6.67 8.18
N ARG A 173 -6.14 5.80 8.02
CA ARG A 173 -5.64 4.93 9.11
C ARG A 173 -4.89 5.66 10.22
N ARG A 174 -4.55 6.95 10.10
CA ARG A 174 -3.76 7.66 11.13
C ARG A 174 -4.62 8.17 12.30
N ARG A 175 -5.45 7.28 12.85
CA ARG A 175 -5.98 7.36 14.22
C ARG A 175 -6.56 6.05 14.75
N LEU A 176 -6.10 4.89 14.25
CA LEU A 176 -6.33 3.63 14.95
C LEU A 176 -5.02 3.21 15.61
N THR A 177 -4.73 3.86 16.73
CA THR A 177 -3.98 3.23 17.81
C THR A 177 -4.75 1.95 18.12
N LEU A 178 -4.28 0.80 17.65
CA LEU A 178 -4.65 -0.47 18.27
C LEU A 178 -4.05 -0.44 19.67
N VAL A 179 -4.77 0.22 20.58
CA VAL A 179 -4.64 0.00 22.01
C VAL A 179 -5.35 -1.31 22.26
N LYS A 180 -4.57 -2.38 22.46
CA LYS A 180 -4.58 -3.17 23.69
C LYS A 180 -3.17 -3.68 23.92
#